data_AF-A0A960W2X7-F1
#
_entry.id   AF-A0A960W2X7-F1
#
_cell.length_a   1.000
_cell.length_b   1.000
_cell.length_c   1.000
_cell.angle_alpha   90.00
_cell.angle_beta   90.00
_cell.angle_gamma   90.00
#
_symmetry.space_group_name_H-M   'P 1'
#
loop_
_entity.id
_entity.type
_entity.pdbx_description
1 polymer ?
#
loop_
_entity_poly.entity_id
_entity_poly.type
_entity_poly.pdbx_seq_one_letter_code
_entity_poly.pdbx_strand_id
1 'polypeptide(L)' 'MKGLDILQSVQFITIKGNRLAILDANEWNVFIEWLEDLEDIQIGKSFFSELKEAGGDRQKTGMLKWQEVEQELE' A
#
# COMPACT_ATOMS: atom_id res chain seq x y z
N MET A 1 -0.83 -4.57 15.14
CA MET A 1 -0.44 -5.41 13.99
C MET A 1 -1.73 -5.94 13.35
N LYS A 2 -2.53 -5.10 12.69
CA LYS A 2 -3.85 -5.54 12.21
C LYS A 2 -3.76 -6.57 11.08
N GLY A 3 -2.83 -6.41 10.14
CA GLY A 3 -2.76 -7.29 8.96
C GLY A 3 -2.40 -8.74 9.26
N LEU A 4 -1.47 -8.98 10.19
CA LEU A 4 -1.10 -10.35 10.58
C LEU A 4 -2.22 -11.08 11.34
N ASP A 5 -2.98 -10.34 12.15
CA ASP A 5 -4.13 -10.89 12.89
C ASP A 5 -5.23 -11.34 11.91
N ILE A 6 -5.45 -10.58 10.83
CA ILE A 6 -6.40 -10.91 9.76
C ILE A 6 -5.98 -12.18 9.00
N LEU A 7 -4.68 -12.38 8.73
CA LEU A 7 -4.21 -13.61 8.09
C LEU A 7 -4.48 -14.86 8.94
N GLN A 8 -4.58 -14.72 10.25
CA GLN A 8 -4.91 -15.81 11.16
C GLN A 8 -6.41 -16.11 11.23
N SER A 9 -7.29 -15.17 10.81
CA SER A 9 -8.74 -15.39 10.77
C SER A 9 -9.21 -16.12 9.51
N VAL A 10 -8.34 -16.27 8.51
CA VAL A 10 -8.64 -16.96 7.25
C VAL A 10 -9.15 -18.38 7.49
N GLN A 11 -10.35 -18.66 6.98
CA GLN A 11 -10.92 -20.00 6.97
C GLN A 11 -10.75 -20.63 5.59
N PHE A 12 -10.82 -21.96 5.52
CA PHE A 12 -10.71 -22.68 4.26
C PHE A 12 -11.92 -23.58 4.05
N ILE A 13 -12.47 -23.55 2.84
CA ILE A 13 -13.50 -24.49 2.38
C ILE A 13 -13.04 -25.19 1.12
N THR A 14 -13.57 -26.39 0.86
CA THR A 14 -13.29 -27.13 -0.38
C THR A 14 -14.57 -27.25 -1.19
N ILE A 15 -14.57 -26.72 -2.42
CA ILE A 15 -15.68 -26.83 -3.37
C ILE A 15 -15.17 -27.50 -4.65
N LYS A 16 -15.77 -28.64 -5.01
CA LYS A 16 -15.43 -29.40 -6.23
C LYS A 16 -13.91 -29.66 -6.39
N GLY A 17 -13.22 -29.94 -5.28
CA GLY A 17 -11.77 -30.19 -5.25
C GLY A 17 -10.89 -28.95 -5.12
N ASN A 18 -11.45 -27.74 -5.20
CA ASN A 18 -10.70 -26.49 -5.03
C ASN A 18 -10.78 -26.03 -3.58
N ARG A 19 -9.62 -25.77 -2.95
CA ARG A 19 -9.53 -25.18 -1.61
C ARG A 19 -9.55 -23.66 -1.73
N LEU A 20 -10.58 -23.03 -1.21
CA LEU A 20 -10.79 -21.59 -1.21
C LEU A 20 -10.47 -21.02 0.17
N ALA A 21 -9.87 -19.83 0.20
CA ALA A 21 -9.72 -19.02 1.40
C ALA A 21 -10.94 -18.11 1.56
N ILE A 22 -11.47 -18.02 2.78
CA ILE A 22 -12.59 -17.15 3.14
C ILE A 22 -12.13 -16.21 4.23
N LEU A 23 -12.48 -14.95 4.06
CA LEU A 23 -12.23 -13.87 5.00
C LEU A 23 -13.49 -12.99 5.10
N ASP A 24 -13.70 -12.33 6.24
CA ASP A 24 -14.70 -11.28 6.32
C ASP A 24 -14.36 -10.14 5.35
N ALA A 25 -15.37 -9.56 4.70
CA ALA A 25 -15.15 -8.54 3.68
C ALA A 25 -14.58 -7.24 4.25
N ASN A 26 -14.90 -6.89 5.50
CA ASN A 26 -14.31 -5.71 6.14
C ASN A 26 -12.87 -6.00 6.55
N GLU A 27 -12.59 -7.20 7.07
CA GLU A 27 -11.22 -7.62 7.34
C GLU A 27 -10.37 -7.64 6.07
N TRP A 28 -10.94 -8.04 4.92
CA TRP A 28 -10.28 -7.95 3.63
C TRP A 28 -9.88 -6.51 3.27
N ASN A 29 -10.81 -5.56 3.38
CA ASN A 29 -10.52 -4.16 3.07
C ASN A 29 -9.45 -3.59 4.01
N VAL A 30 -9.55 -3.85 5.31
CA VAL A 30 -8.54 -3.42 6.29
C VAL A 30 -7.18 -4.06 6.02
N PHE A 31 -7.14 -5.29 5.51
CA PHE A 31 -5.90 -5.95 5.12
C PHE A 31 -5.27 -5.29 3.89
N ILE A 32 -6.06 -4.93 2.89
CA ILE A 32 -5.59 -4.20 1.71
C ILE A 32 -5.06 -2.82 2.10
N GLU A 33 -5.83 -2.03 2.86
CA GLU A 33 -5.37 -0.73 3.34
C GLU A 33 -4.06 -0.83 4.12
N TRP A 34 -3.91 -1.87 4.96
CA TRP A 34 -2.67 -2.11 5.69
C TRP A 34 -1.49 -2.45 4.78
N LEU A 35 -1.69 -3.15 3.66
CA LEU A 35 -0.64 -3.42 2.68
C LEU A 35 -0.25 -2.15 1.92
N GLU A 36 -1.24 -1.33 1.53
CA GLU A 36 -1.03 -0.03 0.88
C GLU A 36 -0.24 0.92 1.79
N ASP A 37 -0.60 1.00 3.08
CA ASP A 37 0.15 1.77 4.09
C ASP A 37 1.63 1.37 4.14
N LEU A 38 1.94 0.07 4.05
CA LEU A 38 3.32 -0.43 4.07
C LEU A 38 4.08 -0.02 2.80
N GLU A 39 3.42 -0.07 1.64
CA GLU A 39 3.99 0.36 0.37
C GLU A 39 4.23 1.87 0.36
N ASP A 40 3.26 2.67 0.78
CA ASP A 40 3.35 4.13 0.88
C ASP A 40 4.48 4.56 1.82
N ILE A 41 4.63 3.89 2.97
CA ILE A 41 5.75 4.13 3.88
C ILE A 41 7.08 3.84 3.19
N GLN A 42 7.16 2.78 2.39
CA GLN A 42 8.38 2.41 1.68
C GLN A 42 8.73 3.42 0.58
N ILE A 43 7.73 3.87 -0.19
CA ILE A 43 7.88 4.94 -1.18
C ILE A 43 8.36 6.22 -0.49
N GLY A 44 7.72 6.63 0.61
CA GLY A 44 8.09 7.82 1.37
C GLY A 44 9.51 7.75 1.92
N LYS A 45 9.96 6.59 2.39
CA LYS A 45 11.36 6.37 2.83
C LYS A 45 12.36 6.48 1.68
N SER A 46 12.07 5.86 0.53
CA SER A 46 12.93 5.96 -0.65
C SER A 46 13.06 7.41 -1.10
N PHE A 47 11.93 8.09 -1.24
CA PHE A 47 11.86 9.50 -1.61
C PHE A 47 12.65 10.38 -0.62
N PHE A 48 12.50 10.16 0.69
CA PHE A 48 13.23 10.95 1.68
C PHE A 48 14.75 10.73 1.59
N SER A 49 15.19 9.52 1.24
CA SER A 49 16.61 9.23 1.00
C SER A 49 17.14 10.02 -0.21
N GLU A 50 16.43 9.99 -1.32
CA GLU A 50 16.77 10.74 -2.54
C GLU A 50 16.79 12.26 -2.29
N LEU A 51 15.82 12.77 -1.54
CA LEU A 51 15.76 14.18 -1.15
C LEU A 51 16.97 14.59 -0.29
N LYS A 52 17.41 13.71 0.60
CA LYS A 52 18.61 13.95 1.40
C LYS A 52 19.87 13.99 0.53
N GLU A 53 20.00 13.10 -0.44
CA GLU A 53 21.11 13.09 -1.41
C GLU A 53 21.11 14.34 -2.31
N ALA A 54 19.91 14.83 -2.65
CA ALA A 54 19.72 16.10 -3.38
C ALA A 54 19.97 17.36 -2.52
N GLY A 55 20.33 17.22 -1.24
CA GLY A 55 20.55 18.34 -0.34
C GLY A 55 19.27 19.09 0.06
N GLY A 56 18.11 18.42 0.01
CA GLY A 56 16.79 19.00 0.28
C GLY A 56 16.15 19.69 -0.92
N ASP A 57 16.79 19.65 -2.09
CA ASP A 57 16.29 20.27 -3.32
C ASP A 57 15.28 19.35 -4.02
N ARG A 58 13.99 19.64 -3.80
CA ARG A 58 12.86 18.89 -4.36
C ARG A 58 12.82 18.88 -5.89
N GLN A 59 13.40 19.88 -6.55
CA GLN A 59 13.41 19.91 -8.03
C GLN A 59 14.37 18.87 -8.62
N LYS A 60 15.31 18.35 -7.82
CA LYS A 60 16.27 17.32 -8.24
C LYS A 60 15.79 15.88 -7.99
N THR A 61 14.63 15.70 -7.35
CA THR A 61 14.08 14.40 -6.99
C THR A 61 12.86 14.00 -7.83
N GLY A 62 12.65 14.68 -8.97
CA GLY A 62 11.50 14.40 -9.85
C GLY A 62 10.13 14.74 -9.24
N MET A 63 10.06 15.54 -8.16
CA MET A 63 8.77 15.99 -7.61
C MET A 63 8.07 16.89 -8.63
N LEU A 64 6.83 16.52 -8.94
CA LEU A 64 5.90 17.34 -9.72
C LEU A 64 5.11 18.23 -8.76
N LYS A 65 4.76 19.44 -9.18
CA LYS A 65 3.84 20.25 -8.37
C LYS A 65 2.44 19.68 -8.53
N TRP A 66 1.69 19.64 -7.43
CA TRP A 66 0.31 19.16 -7.46
C TRP A 66 -0.54 19.86 -8.53
N GLN A 67 -0.41 21.18 -8.67
CA GLN A 67 -1.14 21.97 -9.67
C GLN A 67 -0.79 21.59 -11.13
N GLU A 68 0.33 20.91 -11.36
CA GLU A 68 0.77 20.49 -12.69
C GLU A 68 0.20 19.11 -13.07
N VAL A 69 -0.24 18.30 -12.10
CA VAL A 69 -0.64 16.90 -12.33
C VAL A 69 -2.04 16.54 -11.82
N GLU A 70 -2.70 17.41 -11.06
CA GLU A 70 -4.02 17.11 -10.46
C GLU A 70 -5.08 16.74 -11.50
N GLN A 71 -4.96 17.23 -12.74
CA GLN A 71 -5.89 16.95 -13.85
C GLN A 71 -5.69 15.55 -14.47
N GLU A 72 -4.61 14.84 -14.15
CA GLU A 72 -4.34 13.50 -14.66
C GLU A 72 -5.06 12.39 -13.86
N LEU A 73 -5.73 12.74 -12.76
CA LEU A 73 -6.36 11.82 -11.82
C LEU A 73 -7.89 11.70 -11.98
N GLU A 74 -8.45 12.21 -13.08
CA GLU A 74 -9.88 12.05 -13.48
C GLU A 74 -10.14 10.73 -14.20
#